data_AF-A0AAW5RFE1-F1
#
_entry.id   AF-A0AAW5RFE1-F1
#
_cell.length_a   1.000
_cell.length_b   1.000
_cell.length_c   1.000
_cell.angle_alpha   90.00
_cell.angle_beta   90.00
_cell.angle_gamma   90.00
#
_symmetry.space_group_name_H-M   'P 1'
#
loop_
_entity.id
_entity.type
_entity.pdbx_description
1 polymer ?
#
loop_
_entity_poly.entity_id
_entity_poly.type
_entity_poly.pdbx_seq_one_letter_code
_entity_poly.pdbx_strand_id
1 'polypeptide(L)'
;MNAIKFIQQNGVDAARMVIGCAEMGDVETPNIDDLKRLVESVDMLKRFGGIELSKEWILEYSSFPYRVELKQAIADYESIYGGEHV
;
A
#
# COMPACT_ATOMS: atom_id res chain seq x y z
N MET A 1 -2.35 -14.38 9.60
CA MET A 1 -1.17 -13.78 8.90
C MET A 1 -1.34 -12.26 8.84
N ASN A 2 -0.29 -11.44 9.00
CA ASN A 2 -0.38 -9.97 8.86
C ASN A 2 -0.38 -9.57 7.37
N ALA A 3 -1.16 -8.57 6.97
CA ALA A 3 -1.27 -8.08 5.59
C ALA A 3 0.07 -7.66 4.96
N ILE A 4 0.98 -7.03 5.72
CA ILE A 4 2.33 -6.67 5.25
C ILE A 4 3.10 -7.93 4.85
N LYS A 5 3.16 -8.93 5.74
CA LYS A 5 3.83 -10.21 5.47
C LYS A 5 3.19 -10.94 4.30
N PHE A 6 1.87 -10.87 4.17
CA PHE A 6 1.15 -11.45 3.04
C PHE A 6 1.60 -10.83 1.72
N ILE A 7 1.66 -9.50 1.61
CA ILE A 7 2.11 -8.81 0.40
C ILE A 7 3.60 -9.05 0.13
N GLN A 8 4.44 -9.09 1.17
CA GLN A 8 5.86 -9.44 1.02
C GLN A 8 6.08 -10.85 0.44
N GLN A 9 5.25 -11.81 0.84
CA GLN A 9 5.38 -13.20 0.41
C GLN A 9 4.72 -13.49 -0.94
N ASN A 10 3.59 -12.86 -1.24
CA ASN A 10 2.74 -13.23 -2.38
C ASN A 10 2.63 -12.13 -3.45
N GLY A 11 3.10 -10.91 -3.15
CA GLY A 11 2.96 -9.74 -4.01
C GLY A 11 1.60 -9.05 -3.92
N VAL A 12 1.55 -7.83 -4.45
CA VAL A 12 0.35 -6.97 -4.41
C VAL A 12 -0.78 -7.50 -5.30
N ASP A 13 -0.45 -8.21 -6.38
CA ASP A 13 -1.46 -8.80 -7.28
C ASP A 13 -2.23 -9.94 -6.59
N ALA A 14 -1.55 -10.77 -5.81
CA ALA A 14 -2.21 -11.79 -4.99
C ALA A 14 -3.11 -11.16 -3.92
N ALA A 15 -2.69 -10.04 -3.33
CA ALA A 15 -3.51 -9.29 -2.39
C ALA A 15 -4.80 -8.76 -3.03
N ARG A 16 -4.73 -8.23 -4.26
CA ARG A 16 -5.95 -7.82 -5.02
C ARG A 16 -6.91 -8.99 -5.24
N MET A 17 -6.39 -10.18 -5.56
CA MET A 17 -7.22 -11.37 -5.74
C MET A 17 -7.91 -11.77 -4.44
N VAL A 18 -7.18 -11.79 -3.32
CA VAL A 18 -7.74 -12.13 -2.00
C VAL A 18 -8.82 -11.14 -1.58
N ILE A 19 -8.62 -9.85 -1.83
CA ILE A 19 -9.64 -8.82 -1.58
C ILE A 19 -10.94 -9.14 -2.33
N GLY A 20 -10.84 -9.43 -3.64
CA GLY A 20 -12.01 -9.80 -4.44
C GLY A 20 -12.69 -11.08 -3.96
N CYS A 21 -11.94 -12.09 -3.52
CA CYS A 21 -12.49 -13.33 -2.99
C CYS A 21 -13.18 -13.15 -1.63
N ALA A 22 -12.62 -12.33 -0.74
CA ALA A 22 -13.18 -12.08 0.59
C ALA A 22 -14.53 -11.34 0.52
N GLU A 23 -14.73 -10.50 -0.51
CA GLU A 23 -16.03 -9.87 -0.76
C GLU A 23 -17.12 -10.86 -1.20
N MET A 24 -16.74 -12.09 -1.56
CA MET A 24 -17.65 -13.15 -2.00
C MET A 24 -17.96 -14.21 -0.91
N GLY A 25 -17.32 -14.18 0.27
CA GLY A 25 -17.62 -15.11 1.37
C GLY A 25 -16.51 -15.29 2.40
N ASP A 26 -16.81 -16.08 3.45
CA ASP A 26 -16.01 -16.28 4.67
C ASP A 26 -14.74 -17.10 4.41
N VAL A 27 -13.72 -16.44 3.85
CA VAL A 27 -12.37 -17.00 3.67
C VAL A 27 -11.50 -16.55 4.84
N GLU A 28 -10.71 -17.45 5.41
CA GLU A 28 -9.71 -17.09 6.41
C GLU A 28 -8.61 -16.25 5.73
N THR A 29 -8.72 -14.92 5.80
CA THR A 29 -7.78 -13.98 5.18
C THR A 29 -6.93 -13.24 6.23
N PRO A 30 -5.81 -12.62 5.83
CA PRO A 30 -5.26 -11.49 6.57
C PRO A 30 -6.37 -10.46 6.82
N ASN A 31 -6.17 -9.56 7.81
CA ASN A 31 -7.08 -8.45 8.01
C ASN A 31 -7.33 -7.74 6.67
N ILE A 32 -8.58 -7.79 6.19
CA ILE A 32 -8.94 -7.36 4.84
C ILE A 32 -8.85 -5.85 4.70
N ASP A 33 -9.16 -5.11 5.76
CA ASP A 33 -9.09 -3.65 5.75
C ASP A 33 -7.64 -3.19 5.65
N ASP A 34 -6.73 -3.84 6.39
CA ASP A 34 -5.30 -3.62 6.25
C ASP A 34 -4.82 -3.96 4.83
N LEU A 35 -5.28 -5.07 4.26
CA LEU A 35 -4.88 -5.50 2.93
C LEU A 35 -5.36 -4.51 1.84
N LYS A 36 -6.62 -4.05 1.94
CA LYS A 36 -7.20 -3.02 1.07
C LYS A 36 -6.39 -1.74 1.13
N ARG A 37 -6.12 -1.24 2.34
CA ARG A 37 -5.34 -0.02 2.57
C ARG A 37 -3.95 -0.11 1.95
N LEU A 38 -3.23 -1.22 2.16
CA LEU A 38 -1.89 -1.40 1.60
C LEU A 38 -1.90 -1.46 0.06
N VAL A 39 -2.88 -2.15 -0.54
CA VAL A 39 -3.06 -2.19 -2.00
C VAL A 39 -3.37 -0.80 -2.55
N GLU A 40 -4.28 -0.05 -1.91
CA GLU A 40 -4.62 1.31 -2.30
C GLU A 40 -3.42 2.25 -2.22
N SER A 41 -2.58 2.13 -1.18
CA SER A 41 -1.34 2.87 -1.03
C SER A 41 -0.37 2.61 -2.19
N VAL A 42 -0.17 1.35 -2.58
CA VAL A 42 0.67 0.99 -3.75
C VAL A 42 0.11 1.58 -5.04
N ASP A 43 -1.20 1.46 -5.26
CA ASP A 43 -1.87 1.98 -6.45
C ASP A 43 -1.89 3.51 -6.48
N MET A 44 -1.92 4.17 -5.32
CA MET A 44 -1.80 5.63 -5.19
C MET A 44 -0.41 6.09 -5.60
N LEU A 45 0.66 5.50 -5.06
CA LEU A 45 2.03 5.86 -5.45
C LEU A 45 2.27 5.66 -6.95
N LYS A 46 1.74 4.58 -7.53
CA LYS A 46 1.80 4.35 -8.98
C LYS A 46 1.12 5.46 -9.78
N ARG A 47 -0.03 5.97 -9.33
CA ARG A 47 -0.72 7.12 -9.93
C ARG A 47 0.08 8.42 -9.84
N PHE A 48 0.90 8.58 -8.80
CA PHE A 48 1.80 9.72 -8.60
C PHE A 48 3.19 9.55 -9.22
N GLY A 49 3.39 8.53 -10.06
CA GLY A 49 4.65 8.30 -10.77
C GLY A 49 5.71 7.54 -9.97
N GLY A 50 5.33 6.94 -8.84
CA GLY A 50 6.20 6.13 -7.98
C GLY A 50 6.58 6.82 -6.67
N ILE A 51 7.32 6.11 -5.82
CA ILE A 51 7.67 6.56 -4.47
C ILE A 51 8.54 7.83 -4.47
N GLU A 52 9.52 7.93 -5.37
CA GLU A 52 10.45 9.07 -5.41
C GLU A 52 9.73 10.38 -5.75
N LEU A 53 8.93 10.39 -6.82
CA LEU A 53 8.11 11.55 -7.18
C LEU A 53 7.11 11.87 -6.06
N SER A 54 6.50 10.86 -5.43
CA SER A 54 5.57 11.08 -4.32
C SER A 54 6.23 11.78 -3.13
N LYS A 55 7.51 11.48 -2.83
CA LYS A 55 8.29 12.18 -1.81
C LYS A 55 8.55 13.64 -2.20
N GLU A 56 8.90 13.90 -3.46
CA GLU A 56 9.09 15.25 -4.01
C GLU A 56 7.82 16.09 -3.89
N TRP A 57 6.66 15.55 -4.29
CA TRP A 57 5.35 16.22 -4.17
C TRP A 57 5.07 16.71 -2.74
N ILE A 58 5.37 15.89 -1.72
CA ILE A 58 5.12 16.22 -0.30
C ILE A 58 6.06 17.30 0.23
N LEU A 59 7.28 17.36 -0.31
CA LEU A 59 8.32 18.32 0.06
C LEU A 59 8.06 19.68 -0.59
N GLU A 60 7.75 19.69 -1.89
CA GLU A 60 7.63 20.92 -2.68
C GLU A 60 6.28 21.60 -2.54
N TYR A 61 5.19 20.83 -2.39
CA TYR A 61 3.83 21.35 -2.39
C TYR A 61 3.17 21.18 -1.03
N SER A 62 3.46 22.12 -0.12
CA SER A 62 2.90 22.10 1.26
C SER A 62 1.36 22.15 1.30
N SER A 63 0.72 22.75 0.28
CA SER A 63 -0.74 22.83 0.10
C SER A 63 -1.32 21.72 -0.79
N PHE A 64 -0.56 20.66 -1.07
CA PHE A 64 -1.03 19.56 -1.89
C PHE A 64 -2.25 18.86 -1.24
N PRO A 65 -3.40 18.73 -1.94
CA PRO A 65 -4.64 18.29 -1.34
C PRO A 65 -4.63 16.84 -0.82
N TYR A 66 -3.73 15.99 -1.33
CA TYR A 66 -3.59 14.59 -0.91
C TYR A 66 -2.35 14.33 -0.05
N ARG A 67 -1.81 15.37 0.60
CA ARG A 67 -0.53 15.28 1.31
C ARG A 67 -0.57 14.27 2.47
N VAL A 68 -1.69 14.14 3.17
CA VAL A 68 -1.82 13.22 4.31
C VAL A 68 -1.88 11.77 3.81
N GLU A 69 -2.71 11.53 2.81
CA GLU A 69 -2.91 10.24 2.17
C GLU A 69 -1.62 9.77 1.48
N LEU A 70 -0.91 10.67 0.79
CA LEU A 70 0.34 10.35 0.11
C LEU A 70 1.46 10.02 1.11
N LYS A 71 1.50 10.70 2.26
CA LYS A 71 2.43 10.36 3.36
C LYS A 71 2.15 8.97 3.91
N GLN A 72 0.87 8.65 4.14
CA GLN A 72 0.48 7.32 4.60
C GLN A 72 0.86 6.25 3.56
N ALA A 73 0.62 6.53 2.28
CA ALA A 73 0.96 5.61 1.20
C ALA A 73 2.46 5.34 1.10
N ILE A 74 3.31 6.35 1.32
CA ILE A 74 4.76 6.17 1.40
C ILE A 74 5.15 5.29 2.58
N ALA A 75 4.62 5.58 3.78
CA ALA A 75 4.93 4.79 4.98
C ALA A 75 4.52 3.32 4.83
N ASP A 76 3.38 3.06 4.18
CA ASP A 76 2.92 1.71 3.87
C ASP A 76 3.84 1.01 2.89
N TYR A 77 4.19 1.69 1.79
CA TYR A 77 5.09 1.14 0.79
C TYR A 77 6.46 0.81 1.39
N GLU A 78 7.00 1.68 2.22
CA GLU A 78 8.27 1.44 2.93
C GLU A 78 8.15 0.29 3.93
N SER A 79 7.00 0.11 4.58
CA SER A 79 6.77 -1.05 5.46
C SER A 79 6.70 -2.37 4.70
N ILE A 80 6.22 -2.36 3.44
CA ILE A 80 6.16 -3.54 2.58
C ILE A 80 7.54 -3.84 1.97
N TYR A 81 8.19 -2.84 1.38
CA TYR A 81 9.35 -3.02 0.49
C TYR A 81 10.67 -2.45 1.04
N GLY A 82 10.63 -1.59 2.06
CA GLY A 82 11.80 -0.93 2.64
C GLY A 82 12.55 -1.76 3.68
N GLY A 83 12.17 -3.04 3.87
CA GLY A 83 12.76 -3.94 4.86
C GLY A 83 14.16 -4.48 4.52
N GLU A 84 14.74 -4.16 3.36
CA GLU A 84 16.16 -4.41 3.08
C GLU A 84 16.91 -3.09 3.06
N HIS A 85 17.31 -2.61 4.24
CA HIS A 85 18.55 -1.84 4.41
C HIS A 85 19.08 -2.17 5.81
N VAL A 86 20.27 -2.79 5.82
CA VAL A 86 21.16 -3.29 6.91
C VAL A 86 20.72 -4.51 7.72
#